data_AF-A0A7V4PSA0-F1
#
_entry.id   AF-A0A7V4PSA0-F1
#
_cell.length_a   1.000
_cell.length_b   1.000
_cell.length_c   1.000
_cell.angle_alpha   90.00
_cell.angle_beta   90.00
_cell.angle_gamma   90.00
#
_symmetry.space_group_name_H-M   'P 1'
#
loop_
_entity.id
_entity.type
_entity.pdbx_description
1 polymer ?
#
loop_
_entity_poly.entity_id
_entity_poly.type
_entity_poly.pdbx_seq_one_letter_code
_entity_poly.pdbx_strand_id
1 'polypeptide(L)'
;MCTLALYFQEFPDYPMIVAANRDEFMTRPSASPQVLIETPLIFGGKDLLAGGTWLGVNEHGLLAGIVNRRSAADQEHPELRSRGLLCLDVLKTKSPAEARALLAR
;
A
#
# COMPACT_ATOMS: atom_id res chain seq x y z
N MET A 1 -5.21 6.29 -13.52
CA MET A 1 -5.64 7.05 -12.33
C MET A 1 -5.96 6.05 -11.22
N CYS A 2 -5.24 6.00 -10.10
CA CYS A 2 -5.60 5.04 -9.04
C CYS A 2 -6.88 5.44 -8.31
N THR A 3 -7.66 4.46 -7.88
CA THR A 3 -8.89 4.65 -7.10
C THR A 3 -8.80 3.83 -5.83
N LEU A 4 -9.19 4.42 -4.69
CA LEU A 4 -9.41 3.72 -3.43
C LEU A 4 -10.86 3.95 -3.02
N ALA A 5 -11.60 2.87 -2.76
CA ALA A 5 -12.95 2.90 -2.25
C ALA A 5 -12.98 2.28 -0.85
N LEU A 6 -13.66 2.94 0.07
CA LEU A 6 -13.86 2.50 1.45
C LEU A 6 -15.37 2.54 1.73
N TYR A 7 -15.91 1.38 2.08
CA TYR A 7 -17.26 1.25 2.63
C TYR A 7 -17.12 0.93 4.10
N PHE A 8 -17.66 1.79 4.96
CA PHE A 8 -17.54 1.65 6.40
C PHE A 8 -18.92 1.48 7.00
N GLN A 9 -19.13 0.35 7.68
CA GLN A 9 -20.42 0.00 8.31
C GLN A 9 -21.62 0.01 7.34
N GLU A 10 -21.37 -0.17 6.05
CA GLU A 10 -22.41 -0.17 5.02
C GLU A 10 -23.10 -1.55 4.90
N PHE A 11 -22.40 -2.63 5.28
CA PHE A 11 -22.88 -4.00 5.16
C PHE A 11 -22.86 -4.70 6.53
N PRO A 12 -23.92 -5.42 6.93
CA PRO A 12 -24.00 -6.06 8.25
C PRO A 12 -22.86 -7.03 8.55
N ASP A 13 -22.44 -7.81 7.55
CA ASP A 13 -21.41 -8.85 7.71
C ASP A 13 -19.98 -8.34 7.50
N TYR A 14 -19.82 -7.13 6.96
CA TYR A 14 -18.53 -6.56 6.61
C TYR A 14 -18.40 -5.15 7.19
N PRO A 15 -17.85 -5.00 8.41
CA PRO A 15 -17.75 -3.69 9.07
C PRO A 15 -16.88 -2.70 8.30
N MET A 16 -15.99 -3.21 7.43
CA MET A 16 -15.21 -2.42 6.49
C MET A 16 -14.93 -3.23 5.23
N ILE A 17 -15.15 -2.62 4.06
CA ILE A 17 -14.72 -3.13 2.77
C ILE A 17 -13.80 -2.09 2.13
N VAL A 18 -12.64 -2.53 1.68
CA VAL A 18 -11.68 -1.70 0.95
C VAL A 18 -11.42 -2.32 -0.42
N ALA A 19 -11.55 -1.51 -1.46
CA ALA A 19 -11.17 -1.88 -2.82
C ALA A 19 -10.18 -0.85 -3.36
N ALA A 20 -9.12 -1.31 -4.01
CA ALA A 20 -8.17 -0.44 -4.68
C ALA A 20 -7.99 -0.88 -6.14
N ASN A 21 -8.16 0.07 -7.05
CA ASN A 21 -7.75 -0.10 -8.44
C ASN A 21 -6.43 0.66 -8.66
N ARG A 22 -5.37 -0.08 -8.99
CA ARG A 22 -4.07 0.49 -9.34
C ARG A 22 -3.98 0.60 -10.86
N ASP A 23 -4.14 1.81 -11.37
CA ASP A 23 -3.87 2.11 -12.77
C ASP A 23 -2.39 2.42 -12.95
N GLU A 24 -1.72 1.56 -13.71
CA GLU A 24 -0.28 1.58 -13.90
C GLU A 24 0.09 1.27 -15.35
N PHE A 25 1.34 1.56 -15.73
CA PHE A 25 1.87 1.16 -17.04
C PHE A 25 1.75 -0.36 -17.26
N MET A 26 1.25 -0.76 -18.42
CA MET A 26 1.14 -2.17 -18.83
C MET A 26 2.48 -2.90 -18.80
N THR A 27 3.58 -2.18 -19.01
CA THR A 27 4.95 -2.71 -18.99
C THR A 27 5.50 -2.91 -17.59
N ARG A 28 4.79 -2.48 -16.54
CA ARG A 28 5.25 -2.61 -15.15
C ARG A 28 4.72 -3.92 -14.56
N PRO A 29 5.57 -4.93 -14.34
CA PRO A 29 5.13 -6.23 -13.86
C PRO A 29 4.67 -6.18 -12.41
N SER A 30 3.61 -6.94 -12.11
CA SER A 30 3.11 -7.16 -10.76
C SER A 30 2.72 -8.63 -10.58
N ALA A 31 2.69 -9.09 -9.33
CA ALA A 31 2.17 -10.41 -8.98
C ALA A 31 0.86 -10.28 -8.19
N SER A 32 0.03 -11.32 -8.28
CA SER A 32 -1.20 -11.46 -7.50
C SER A 32 -0.94 -11.34 -5.99
N PRO A 33 -1.98 -11.00 -5.21
CA PRO A 33 -1.87 -10.92 -3.76
C PRO A 33 -1.27 -12.20 -3.15
N GLN A 34 -0.28 -12.02 -2.30
CA GLN A 34 0.47 -13.09 -1.65
C GLN A 34 1.02 -12.61 -0.31
N VAL A 35 1.62 -13.52 0.46
CA VAL A 35 2.41 -13.16 1.64
C VAL A 35 3.68 -12.44 1.17
N LEU A 36 3.80 -11.16 1.53
CA LEU A 36 4.92 -10.30 1.17
C LEU A 36 6.03 -10.38 2.23
N ILE A 37 5.65 -10.50 3.50
CA ILE A 37 6.53 -10.62 4.67
C ILE A 37 5.86 -11.61 5.64
N GLU A 38 6.65 -12.51 6.24
CA GLU A 38 6.14 -13.50 7.20
C GLU A 38 6.04 -12.95 8.63
N THR A 39 6.93 -12.02 9.01
CA THR A 39 6.98 -11.42 10.35
C THR A 39 7.30 -9.91 10.31
N PRO A 40 6.34 -9.02 10.64
CA PRO A 40 4.93 -9.34 10.84
C PRO A 40 4.31 -9.88 9.56
N LEU A 41 3.27 -10.70 9.68
CA LEU A 41 2.59 -11.24 8.50
C LEU A 41 1.94 -10.10 7.72
N ILE A 42 2.35 -9.92 6.46
CA ILE A 42 1.83 -8.89 5.55
C ILE A 42 1.36 -9.56 4.26
N PHE A 43 0.10 -9.32 3.89
CA PHE A 43 -0.51 -9.82 2.68
C PHE A 43 -0.89 -8.67 1.74
N GLY A 44 -0.58 -8.79 0.45
CA GLY A 44 -0.89 -7.76 -0.53
C GLY A 44 -0.32 -8.06 -1.91
N GLY A 45 -0.58 -7.17 -2.87
CA GLY A 45 0.01 -7.27 -4.21
C GLY A 45 1.50 -6.93 -4.22
N LYS A 46 2.27 -7.53 -5.12
CA LYS A 46 3.73 -7.28 -5.22
C LYS A 46 4.07 -6.54 -6.51
N ASP A 47 4.70 -5.39 -6.38
CA ASP A 47 5.36 -4.72 -7.50
C ASP A 47 6.67 -5.46 -7.80
N LEU A 48 6.78 -6.08 -8.97
CA LEU A 48 7.95 -6.89 -9.34
C LEU A 48 9.12 -6.05 -9.85
N LEU A 49 8.88 -4.77 -10.18
CA LEU A 49 9.93 -3.85 -10.63
C LEU A 49 10.62 -3.18 -9.44
N ALA A 50 9.83 -2.64 -8.50
CA ALA A 50 10.35 -1.87 -7.37
C ALA A 50 10.29 -2.59 -6.01
N GLY A 51 9.71 -3.79 -5.95
CA GLY A 51 9.65 -4.61 -4.75
C GLY A 51 8.66 -4.17 -3.67
N GLY A 52 7.85 -3.13 -3.93
CA GLY A 52 6.86 -2.59 -2.98
C GLY A 52 5.46 -3.19 -3.10
N THR A 53 4.50 -2.60 -2.38
CA THR A 53 3.05 -2.87 -2.53
C THR A 53 2.26 -1.58 -2.74
N TRP A 54 1.10 -1.68 -3.39
CA TRP A 54 0.14 -0.57 -3.52
C TRP A 54 -1.03 -0.66 -2.54
N LEU A 55 -1.33 -1.87 -2.05
CA LEU A 55 -2.36 -2.15 -1.06
C LEU A 55 -1.96 -3.42 -0.30
N GLY A 56 -2.05 -3.38 1.02
CA GLY A 56 -1.87 -4.56 1.85
C GLY A 56 -2.52 -4.43 3.21
N VAL A 57 -2.52 -5.54 3.93
CA VAL A 57 -2.97 -5.68 5.31
C VAL A 57 -1.95 -6.48 6.09
N ASN A 58 -1.79 -6.20 7.38
CA ASN A 58 -0.96 -7.00 8.28
C ASN A 58 -1.77 -7.78 9.32
N GLU A 59 -1.11 -8.66 10.06
CA GLU A 59 -1.72 -9.45 11.16
C GLU A 59 -2.32 -8.61 12.30
N HIS A 60 -1.96 -7.33 12.40
CA HIS A 60 -2.52 -6.41 13.40
C HIS A 60 -3.81 -5.73 12.94
N GLY A 61 -4.31 -6.07 11.74
CA GLY A 61 -5.49 -5.44 11.15
C GLY A 61 -5.22 -4.04 10.58
N LEU A 62 -3.95 -3.64 10.44
CA LEU A 62 -3.59 -2.39 9.79
C LEU A 62 -3.65 -2.57 8.27
N LEU A 63 -4.46 -1.75 7.61
CA LEU A 63 -4.49 -1.63 6.16
C LEU A 63 -3.71 -0.38 5.72
N ALA A 64 -2.90 -0.53 4.67
CA ALA A 64 -2.23 0.59 4.02
C ALA A 64 -2.41 0.50 2.52
N GLY A 65 -2.72 1.64 1.90
CA GLY A 65 -2.85 1.77 0.46
C GLY A 65 -2.25 3.09 0.00
N ILE A 66 -1.67 3.09 -1.20
CA ILE A 66 -1.15 4.30 -1.83
C ILE A 66 -1.87 4.58 -3.13
N VAL A 67 -2.16 5.85 -3.38
CA VAL A 67 -2.75 6.33 -4.63
C VAL A 67 -1.76 7.23 -5.36
N ASN A 68 -1.98 7.43 -6.65
CA ASN A 68 -1.13 8.28 -7.46
C ASN A 68 -1.20 9.74 -6.99
N ARG A 69 -0.06 10.27 -6.57
CA ARG A 69 0.20 11.71 -6.43
C ARG A 69 1.26 12.09 -7.45
N ARG A 70 0.97 12.99 -8.39
CA ARG A 70 2.02 13.51 -9.28
C ARG A 70 2.66 14.71 -8.61
N SER A 71 3.99 14.71 -8.50
CA SER A 71 4.74 15.89 -8.05
C SER A 71 5.86 16.19 -9.04
N ALA A 72 6.27 17.46 -9.14
CA ALA A 72 7.43 17.85 -9.96
C ALA A 72 8.72 17.13 -9.49
N ALA A 73 8.84 16.87 -8.19
CA ALA A 73 9.95 16.16 -7.57
C ALA A 73 10.13 14.72 -8.10
N ASP A 74 9.07 14.07 -8.60
CA ASP A 74 9.18 12.72 -9.18
C ASP A 74 10.06 12.70 -10.45
N GLN A 75 10.17 13.84 -11.15
CA GLN A 75 11.01 13.99 -12.34
C GLN A 75 12.43 14.47 -12.00
N GLU A 76 12.57 15.23 -10.91
CA GLU A 76 13.84 15.83 -10.49
C GLU A 76 14.74 14.86 -9.72
N HIS A 77 14.15 13.82 -9.10
CA HIS A 77 14.85 12.91 -8.20
C HIS A 77 14.60 11.42 -8.53
N PRO A 78 15.18 10.89 -9.63
CA PRO A 78 15.01 9.49 -10.03
C PRO A 78 15.60 8.48 -9.02
N GLU A 79 16.46 8.92 -8.11
CA GLU A 79 17.09 8.13 -7.05
C GLU A 79 16.17 7.84 -5.86
N LEU A 80 15.01 8.49 -5.76
CA LEU A 80 14.11 8.30 -4.63
C LEU A 80 13.59 6.87 -4.56
N ARG A 81 13.48 6.36 -3.32
CA ARG A 81 12.84 5.07 -3.05
C ARG A 81 11.41 5.06 -3.60
N SER A 82 11.01 3.94 -4.18
CA SER A 82 9.62 3.75 -4.62
C SER A 82 8.64 3.93 -3.46
N ARG A 83 7.55 4.67 -3.70
CA ARG A 83 6.45 4.83 -2.72
C ARG A 83 5.79 3.52 -2.33
N GLY A 84 5.88 2.49 -3.17
CA GLY A 84 5.42 1.15 -2.79
C GLY A 84 6.20 0.56 -1.60
N LEU A 85 7.45 0.99 -1.39
CA LEU A 85 8.24 0.62 -0.22
C LEU A 85 7.78 1.39 1.03
N LEU A 86 7.32 2.63 0.89
CA LEU A 86 6.70 3.38 1.99
C LEU A 86 5.43 2.67 2.50
N CYS A 87 4.62 2.13 1.58
CA CYS A 87 3.45 1.33 1.95
C CYS A 87 3.84 0.07 2.77
N LEU A 88 4.91 -0.63 2.36
CA LEU A 88 5.45 -1.75 3.15
C LEU A 88 5.99 -1.32 4.51
N ASP A 89 6.68 -0.17 4.59
CA ASP A 89 7.22 0.34 5.84
C ASP A 89 6.10 0.70 6.82
N VAL A 90 4.98 1.24 6.34
CA VAL A 90 3.75 1.45 7.13
C VAL A 90 3.15 0.11 7.59
N LEU A 91 3.08 -0.90 6.71
CA LEU A 91 2.50 -2.22 7.06
C LEU A 91 3.31 -2.99 8.10
N LYS A 92 4.56 -2.59 8.39
CA LYS A 92 5.36 -3.17 9.47
C LYS A 92 4.97 -2.63 10.86
N THR A 93 4.15 -1.57 10.95
CA THR A 93 3.72 -1.02 12.23
C THR A 93 2.47 -1.73 12.74
N LYS A 94 2.18 -1.59 14.04
CA LYS A 94 1.05 -2.28 14.68
C LYS A 94 -0.24 -1.48 14.67
N SER A 95 -0.15 -0.17 14.41
CA SER A 95 -1.30 0.73 14.52
C SER A 95 -1.17 1.96 13.62
N PRO A 96 -2.30 2.64 13.33
CA PRO A 96 -2.27 3.94 12.64
C PRO A 96 -1.45 5.01 13.38
N ALA A 97 -1.38 4.95 14.72
CA ALA A 97 -0.58 5.89 15.51
C ALA A 97 0.92 5.69 15.28
N GLU A 98 1.40 4.44 15.29
CA GLU A 98 2.79 4.12 14.97
C GLU A 98 3.13 4.45 13.51
N ALA A 99 2.22 4.15 12.58
CA ALA A 99 2.38 4.52 11.17
C ALA A 99 2.54 6.04 11.00
N ARG A 100 1.72 6.84 11.69
CA ARG A 100 1.82 8.30 11.68
C ARG A 100 3.16 8.79 12.23
N ALA A 101 3.66 8.18 13.31
CA ALA A 101 4.98 8.52 13.86
C ALA A 101 6.12 8.20 12.88
N LEU A 102 6.02 7.10 12.13
CA LEU A 102 6.97 6.73 11.08
C LEU A 102 6.97 7.76 9.94
N LEU A 103 5.79 8.22 9.51
CA LEU A 103 5.63 9.17 8.40
C LEU A 103 6.01 10.62 8.72
N ALA A 104 6.16 10.95 10.01
CA ALA A 104 6.56 12.28 10.47
C ALA A 104 8.08 12.50 10.50
N ARG A 105 8.87 11.50 10.08
CA ARG A 105 10.32 11.53 10.00
C ARG A 105 10.77 11.91 8.59
#